data_AF-A0AAJ4UY10-F1
#
_entry.id   AF-A0AAJ4UY10-F1
#
_cell.length_a   1.000
_cell.length_b   1.000
_cell.length_c   1.000
_cell.angle_alpha   90.00
_cell.angle_beta   90.00
_cell.angle_gamma   90.00
#
_symmetry.space_group_name_H-M   'P 1'
#
loop_
_entity.id
_entity.type
_entity.pdbx_description
1 polymer ?
#
loop_
_entity_poly.entity_id
_entity_poly.type
_entity_poly.pdbx_seq_one_letter_code
_entity_poly.pdbx_strand_id
1 'polypeptide(L)'
;MSNNFLCLFNNFLTNKKEQKYLKQKRNTLRNDSYLARIVDRFFAANTKEELKDFLDSQVLINFEITSEMENLSLNELKEKIAYELNEAILKLSH
;
A
#
# COMPACT_ATOMS: atom_id res chain seq x y z
N MET A 1 22.33 -7.37 28.61
CA MET A 1 22.06 -6.26 27.68
C MET A 1 20.79 -6.57 26.90
N SER A 2 19.67 -5.96 27.28
CA SER A 2 18.42 -6.11 26.53
C SER A 2 17.64 -4.82 26.70
N ASN A 3 17.47 -4.07 25.62
CA ASN A 3 16.44 -3.03 25.46
C ASN A 3 16.30 -2.71 23.97
N ASN A 4 15.84 -3.70 23.19
CA ASN A 4 15.50 -3.55 21.77
C ASN A 4 14.01 -3.84 21.52
N PHE A 5 13.13 -3.45 22.45
CA PHE A 5 11.69 -3.68 22.32
C PHE A 5 10.86 -2.41 22.09
N LEU A 6 11.48 -1.22 22.15
CA LEU A 6 10.76 0.06 22.03
C LEU A 6 10.57 0.59 20.60
N CYS A 7 11.25 0.04 19.59
CA CYS A 7 11.17 0.60 18.22
C CYS A 7 10.01 0.04 17.38
N LEU A 8 9.45 -1.12 17.73
CA LEU A 8 8.38 -1.74 16.94
C LEU A 8 6.99 -1.13 17.22
N PHE A 9 6.77 -0.59 18.43
CA PHE A 9 5.43 -0.10 18.83
C PHE A 9 5.15 1.37 18.53
N ASN A 10 6.16 2.20 18.24
CA ASN A 10 5.93 3.61 17.86
C ASN A 10 5.58 3.80 16.38
N ASN A 11 5.61 2.75 15.55
CA ASN A 11 5.21 2.82 14.14
C ASN A 11 3.70 2.56 13.89
N PHE A 12 2.91 2.25 14.92
CA PHE A 12 1.47 1.98 14.74
C PHE A 12 0.62 3.25 14.52
N LEU A 13 1.11 4.43 14.89
CA LEU A 13 0.45 5.72 14.62
C LEU A 13 0.73 6.28 13.22
N THR A 14 1.63 5.64 12.46
CA THR A 14 2.05 6.06 11.12
C THR A 14 1.29 5.36 9.98
N ASN A 15 0.41 4.41 10.31
CA ASN A 15 -0.25 3.46 9.39
C ASN A 15 -1.21 4.06 8.33
N LYS A 16 -1.28 5.39 8.21
CA LYS A 16 -2.08 6.07 7.18
C LYS A 16 -1.23 7.01 6.33
N LYS A 17 0.07 7.12 6.59
CA LYS A 17 0.94 8.10 5.94
C LYS A 17 1.09 7.77 4.46
N GLU A 18 1.35 6.51 4.14
CA GLU A 18 1.57 6.05 2.78
C GLU A 18 0.28 6.04 1.98
N GLN A 19 -0.84 5.61 2.57
CA GLN A 19 -2.17 5.77 1.96
C GLN A 19 -2.52 7.24 1.71
N LYS A 20 -2.26 8.14 2.66
CA LYS A 20 -2.51 9.58 2.47
C LYS A 20 -1.63 10.14 1.35
N TYR A 21 -0.36 9.77 1.31
CA TYR A 21 0.58 10.22 0.29
C TYR A 21 0.21 9.69 -1.10
N LEU A 22 -0.17 8.42 -1.20
CA LEU A 22 -0.64 7.80 -2.44
C LEU A 22 -1.91 8.49 -2.96
N LYS A 23 -2.82 8.88 -2.06
CA LYS A 23 -4.01 9.67 -2.42
C LYS A 23 -3.67 11.06 -2.94
N GLN A 24 -2.62 11.71 -2.40
CA GLN A 24 -2.12 12.97 -2.93
C GLN A 24 -1.49 12.80 -4.31
N LYS A 25 -0.64 11.78 -4.50
CA LYS A 25 -0.08 11.40 -5.81
C LYS A 25 -1.17 11.14 -6.83
N ARG A 26 -2.24 10.41 -6.46
CA ARG A 26 -3.39 10.18 -7.34
C ARG A 26 -3.94 11.48 -7.93
N ASN A 27 -4.06 12.53 -7.12
CA ASN A 27 -4.60 13.82 -7.58
C ASN A 27 -3.68 14.56 -8.55
N THR A 28 -2.40 14.19 -8.62
CA THR A 28 -1.45 14.77 -9.59
C THR A 28 -1.32 13.93 -10.87
N LEU A 29 -1.83 12.70 -10.87
CA LEU A 29 -1.88 11.86 -12.05
C LEU A 29 -3.02 12.30 -12.97
N ARG A 30 -2.86 12.09 -14.29
CA ARG A 30 -3.98 12.28 -15.23
C ARG A 30 -5.06 11.23 -14.97
N ASN A 31 -6.32 11.65 -14.95
CA ASN A 31 -7.46 10.77 -14.60
C ASN A 31 -7.60 9.53 -15.50
N ASP A 32 -7.23 9.64 -16.77
CA ASP A 32 -7.25 8.56 -17.76
C ASP A 32 -5.98 7.69 -17.74
N SER A 33 -4.97 8.09 -16.95
CA SER A 33 -3.73 7.34 -16.87
C SER A 33 -3.92 5.98 -16.21
N TYR A 34 -3.16 5.00 -16.71
CA TYR A 34 -3.09 3.66 -16.13
C TYR A 34 -2.76 3.70 -14.63
N LEU A 35 -1.83 4.56 -14.21
CA LEU A 35 -1.43 4.71 -12.82
C LEU A 35 -2.58 5.22 -11.94
N ALA A 36 -3.36 6.21 -12.41
CA ALA A 36 -4.52 6.69 -11.67
C ALA A 36 -5.56 5.57 -11.46
N ARG A 37 -5.80 4.75 -12.49
CA ARG A 37 -6.72 3.61 -12.41
C ARG A 37 -6.26 2.54 -11.42
N ILE A 38 -4.96 2.24 -11.36
CA ILE A 38 -4.40 1.33 -10.34
C ILE A 38 -4.67 1.86 -8.94
N VAL A 39 -4.36 3.14 -8.70
CA VAL A 39 -4.52 3.73 -7.37
C VAL A 39 -6.00 3.77 -6.95
N ASP A 40 -6.91 4.09 -7.88
CA ASP A 40 -8.35 4.09 -7.61
C ASP A 40 -8.86 2.67 -7.28
N ARG A 41 -8.40 1.63 -8.00
CA ARG A 41 -8.72 0.23 -7.68
C ARG A 41 -8.20 -0.21 -6.32
N PHE A 42 -6.99 0.20 -5.96
CA PHE A 42 -6.41 -0.08 -4.64
C PHE A 42 -7.27 0.50 -3.51
N PHE A 43 -7.71 1.77 -3.64
CA PHE A 43 -8.56 2.39 -2.62
C PHE A 43 -9.97 1.79 -2.57
N ALA A 44 -10.46 1.25 -3.68
CA ALA A 44 -11.78 0.62 -3.77
C ALA A 44 -11.86 -0.76 -3.08
N ALA A 45 -10.75 -1.47 -2.90
CA ALA A 45 -10.73 -2.75 -2.20
C ALA A 45 -11.06 -2.57 -0.71
N ASN A 46 -12.16 -3.14 -0.22
CA ASN A 46 -12.63 -3.01 1.17
C ASN A 46 -12.52 -4.33 1.97
N THR A 47 -12.02 -5.39 1.34
CA THR A 47 -11.78 -6.70 1.95
C THR A 47 -10.36 -7.18 1.66
N LYS A 48 -9.91 -8.21 2.39
CA LYS A 48 -8.58 -8.79 2.16
C LYS A 48 -8.56 -9.56 0.84
N GLU A 49 -9.67 -10.20 0.50
CA GLU A 49 -9.88 -10.89 -0.76
C GLU A 49 -9.77 -9.91 -1.94
N GLU A 50 -10.46 -8.77 -1.89
CA GLU A 50 -10.35 -7.73 -2.94
C GLU A 50 -8.94 -7.15 -3.04
N LEU A 51 -8.17 -7.09 -1.94
CA LEU A 51 -6.76 -6.69 -1.99
C LEU A 51 -5.89 -7.76 -2.66
N LYS A 52 -6.14 -9.05 -2.41
CA LYS A 52 -5.47 -10.15 -3.11
C LYS A 52 -5.78 -10.10 -4.61
N ASP A 53 -7.06 -9.98 -4.98
CA ASP A 53 -7.49 -9.83 -6.37
C ASP A 53 -6.86 -8.59 -7.04
N PHE A 54 -6.76 -7.48 -6.29
CA PHE A 54 -6.06 -6.29 -6.76
C PHE A 54 -4.59 -6.59 -7.08
N LEU A 55 -3.86 -7.19 -6.14
CA LEU A 55 -2.43 -7.52 -6.26
C LEU A 55 -2.15 -8.43 -7.45
N ASP A 56 -2.99 -9.46 -7.65
CA ASP A 56 -2.87 -10.42 -8.76
C ASP A 56 -3.15 -9.79 -10.14
N SER A 57 -4.01 -8.76 -10.18
CA SER A 57 -4.45 -8.14 -11.43
C SER A 57 -3.59 -6.97 -11.91
N GLN A 58 -2.73 -6.44 -11.05
CA GLN A 58 -1.86 -5.29 -11.36
C GLN A 58 -0.43 -5.76 -11.60
N VAL A 59 0.33 -5.03 -12.41
CA VAL A 59 1.73 -5.39 -12.77
C VAL A 59 2.77 -4.40 -12.24
N LEU A 60 2.33 -3.45 -11.40
CA LEU A 60 3.16 -2.34 -10.94
C LEU A 60 4.10 -2.76 -9.80
N ILE A 61 3.62 -3.60 -8.90
CA ILE A 61 4.39 -4.12 -7.76
C ILE A 61 4.34 -5.65 -7.75
N ASN A 62 5.43 -6.27 -7.30
CA ASN A 62 5.47 -7.69 -7.01
C ASN A 62 5.37 -7.88 -5.49
N PHE A 63 4.15 -7.83 -4.97
CA PHE A 63 3.87 -7.93 -3.53
C PHE A 63 2.92 -9.10 -3.26
N GLU A 64 3.35 -10.00 -2.38
CA GLU A 64 2.59 -11.18 -1.97
C GLU A 64 2.23 -11.09 -0.48
N ILE A 65 0.96 -11.37 -0.16
CA ILE A 65 0.51 -11.41 1.23
C ILE A 65 0.94 -12.74 1.84
N THR A 66 1.95 -12.71 2.70
CA THR A 66 2.44 -13.89 3.41
C THR A 66 1.50 -14.31 4.54
N SER A 67 1.64 -15.55 5.02
CA SER A 67 0.88 -16.11 6.14
C SER A 67 1.01 -15.29 7.43
N GLU A 68 2.16 -14.67 7.69
CA GLU A 68 2.36 -13.79 8.85
C GLU A 68 1.52 -12.51 8.73
N MET A 69 1.33 -12.01 7.52
CA MET A 69 0.56 -10.81 7.22
C MET A 69 -0.95 -11.06 7.23
N GLU A 70 -1.41 -12.31 7.17
CA GLU A 70 -2.84 -12.63 7.27
C GLU A 70 -3.44 -12.24 8.64
N ASN A 71 -2.61 -12.17 9.68
CA ASN A 71 -3.01 -11.72 11.02
C ASN A 71 -3.17 -10.19 11.12
N LEU A 72 -2.70 -9.43 10.13
CA LEU A 72 -2.81 -7.97 10.11
C LEU A 72 -4.25 -7.53 9.80
N SER A 73 -4.62 -6.35 10.28
CA SER A 73 -5.85 -5.69 9.86
C SER A 73 -5.79 -5.28 8.38
N LEU A 74 -6.95 -5.08 7.77
CA LEU A 74 -7.04 -4.60 6.39
C LEU A 74 -6.26 -3.30 6.17
N ASN A 75 -6.34 -2.37 7.13
CA ASN A 75 -5.66 -1.08 7.04
C ASN A 75 -4.14 -1.20 7.11
N GLU A 76 -3.63 -2.14 7.91
CA GLU A 76 -2.18 -2.44 7.98
C GLU A 76 -1.66 -3.04 6.68
N LEU A 77 -2.44 -3.96 6.08
CA LEU A 77 -2.13 -4.50 4.76
C LEU A 77 -2.12 -3.40 3.70
N LYS A 78 -3.15 -2.54 3.70
CA LYS A 78 -3.22 -1.38 2.80
C LYS A 78 -2.02 -0.47 2.97
N GLU A 79 -1.53 -0.24 4.18
CA GLU A 79 -0.37 0.63 4.35
C GLU A 79 0.90 0.03 3.75
N LYS A 80 1.14 -1.26 3.96
CA LYS A 80 2.27 -1.97 3.34
C LYS A 80 2.20 -1.94 1.81
N ILE A 81 1.02 -2.19 1.25
CA ILE A 81 0.81 -2.15 -0.21
C ILE A 81 0.94 -0.72 -0.74
N ALA A 82 0.41 0.29 -0.02
CA ALA A 82 0.51 1.69 -0.42
C ALA A 82 1.96 2.18 -0.48
N TYR A 83 2.80 1.72 0.44
CA TYR A 83 4.25 1.99 0.40
C TYR A 83 4.87 1.49 -0.90
N GLU A 84 4.65 0.21 -1.26
CA GLU A 84 5.19 -0.37 -2.49
C GLU A 84 4.66 0.35 -3.74
N LEU A 85 3.36 0.68 -3.78
CA LEU A 85 2.76 1.45 -4.87
C LEU A 85 3.38 2.85 -4.99
N ASN A 86 3.64 3.52 -3.86
CA ASN A 86 4.29 4.83 -3.86
C ASN A 86 5.69 4.77 -4.48
N GLU A 87 6.48 3.76 -4.11
CA GLU A 87 7.83 3.54 -4.62
C GLU A 87 7.82 3.22 -6.13
N ALA A 88 6.92 2.35 -6.56
CA ALA A 88 6.81 1.98 -7.97
C ALA A 88 6.38 3.17 -8.85
N ILE A 89 5.40 3.97 -8.41
CA ILE A 89 4.99 5.19 -9.13
C ILE A 89 6.15 6.18 -9.23
N LEU A 90 6.94 6.33 -8.16
CA LEU A 90 8.09 7.24 -8.13
C LEU A 90 9.15 6.81 -9.17
N LYS A 91 9.46 5.51 -9.24
CA LYS A 91 10.43 4.97 -10.21
C LYS A 91 10.01 5.15 -11.66
N LEU A 92 8.71 5.13 -11.95
CA LEU A 92 8.19 5.32 -13.31
C LEU A 92 8.08 6.79 -13.73
N SER A 93 8.25 7.73 -12.79
CA SER A 93 8.18 9.17 -13.04
C SER A 93 9.54 9.79 -13.42
N HIS A 94 10.59 8.97 -13.50
CA HIS A 94 11.97 9.33 -13.87
C HIS A 94 12.41 8.57 -15.12
#